data_AF-A0A4R7I041-F1
#
_entry.id   AF-A0A4R7I041-F1
#
_cell.length_a   1.000
_cell.length_b   1.000
_cell.length_c   1.000
_cell.angle_alpha   90.00
_cell.angle_beta   90.00
_cell.angle_gamma   90.00
#
_symmetry.space_group_name_H-M   'P 1'
#
loop_
_entity.id
_entity.type
_entity.pdbx_description
1 polymer ?
#
loop_
_entity_poly.entity_id
_entity_poly.type
_entity_poly.pdbx_seq_one_letter_code
_entity_poly.pdbx_strand_id
1 'polypeptide(L)'
;MTRRTRRFAAMSVVAALALAACGDDDDSADEPADEPTEEPAEEPSEEPAEEPADEPAEDDMDEPAEEPADDMDEPAEEPAEGVSLADVCPSPVVIQTDWNPEAEHGWIYEMIGDGYEIDTGAVAVRGPLVAGGVETGVDIEIRSGGPAIGFQTVTSQLYADEDILLGYVYTDEAIQNSAEFPTVAVMAGMEKNPQILFWDPETYPEIESIEDLGEAGVLVRYFGGAAYMDYFTQSGILSADQVDGSYDGTPALFIADQGASAQQGFGSAEPYIYENEVPDWNKPIEYAYINDAGWENYAESIAIKADRLEENRACLEQLVPIIQQSSVDYVTDPAETNTVIIEAVEAFDNGWVYTEGVAAYAVETMLNDGLLSNGPDDTLGNFDMDRVQGLIDIAIPVYESLGQAPKEGLVPEDIVTNEFIDESIGL
;
A
#
# COMPACT_ATOMS: atom_id res chain seq x y z
N MET A 1 -61.04 18.77 17.54
CA MET A 1 -60.63 19.99 18.27
C MET A 1 -59.16 19.80 18.64
N THR A 2 -58.17 20.65 18.39
CA THR A 2 -57.96 21.85 17.56
C THR A 2 -56.43 22.03 17.62
N ARG A 3 -55.82 22.38 16.47
CA ARG A 3 -54.40 22.72 16.27
C ARG A 3 -53.70 23.43 17.43
N ARG A 4 -52.38 23.20 17.58
CA ARG A 4 -51.39 24.29 17.49
C ARG A 4 -49.95 23.82 17.28
N THR A 5 -49.48 24.16 16.09
CA THR A 5 -48.09 24.38 15.65
C THR A 5 -47.28 25.25 16.62
N ARG A 6 -46.00 24.91 16.78
CA ARG A 6 -44.94 25.88 17.11
C ARG A 6 -43.74 25.65 16.20
N ARG A 7 -43.58 26.60 15.28
CA ARG A 7 -42.35 26.87 14.53
C ARG A 7 -41.33 27.46 15.50
N PHE A 8 -40.08 27.00 15.44
CA PHE A 8 -38.93 27.79 15.87
C PHE A 8 -38.06 28.04 14.65
N ALA A 9 -37.81 29.31 14.39
CA ALA A 9 -36.88 29.84 13.41
C ALA A 9 -36.04 30.88 14.14
N ALA A 10 -34.72 30.79 14.03
CA ALA A 10 -33.67 31.79 14.31
C ALA A 10 -32.33 31.02 14.38
N MET A 11 -31.19 31.47 13.89
CA MET A 11 -30.80 32.72 13.26
C MET A 11 -29.44 32.44 12.60
N SER A 12 -29.29 32.76 11.31
CA SER A 12 -28.00 32.78 10.62
C SER A 12 -27.18 33.96 11.13
N VAL A 13 -25.94 33.72 11.53
CA VAL A 13 -24.96 34.79 11.81
C VAL A 13 -24.02 34.86 10.61
N VAL A 14 -24.17 35.95 9.85
CA VAL A 14 -23.22 36.41 8.85
C VAL A 14 -22.27 37.37 9.57
N ALA A 15 -20.97 37.07 9.56
CA ALA A 15 -19.93 38.01 9.98
C ALA A 15 -19.15 38.44 8.74
N ALA A 16 -19.48 39.64 8.24
CA ALA A 16 -18.70 40.36 7.27
C ALA A 16 -17.55 41.09 7.97
N LEU A 17 -16.34 40.95 7.46
CA LEU A 17 -15.22 41.83 7.77
C LEU A 17 -14.60 42.27 6.44
N ALA A 18 -14.79 43.55 6.13
CA ALA A 18 -14.18 44.24 5.02
C ALA A 18 -13.71 45.63 5.47
N LEU A 19 -12.71 46.12 4.75
CA LEU A 19 -12.07 47.45 4.72
C LEU A 19 -10.78 47.58 5.56
N ALA A 20 -9.70 48.21 5.09
CA ALA A 20 -9.26 48.73 3.79
C ALA A 20 -7.91 49.44 4.03
N ALA A 21 -6.97 49.31 3.10
CA ALA A 21 -5.97 50.33 2.70
C ALA A 21 -5.25 49.76 1.46
N CYS A 22 -5.53 50.15 0.22
CA CYS A 22 -5.35 51.44 -0.48
C CYS A 22 -3.89 51.89 -0.66
N GLY A 23 -3.45 51.85 -1.92
CA GLY A 23 -2.54 52.80 -2.59
C GLY A 23 -1.34 52.13 -3.26
N ASP A 24 -1.03 52.33 -4.54
CA ASP A 24 -1.68 53.07 -5.63
C ASP A 24 -1.01 52.63 -6.95
N ASP A 25 -1.77 52.73 -8.03
CA ASP A 25 -1.47 52.46 -9.44
C ASP A 25 -0.23 53.15 -10.03
N ASP A 26 0.37 52.53 -11.07
CA ASP A 26 0.61 53.26 -12.33
C ASP A 26 0.66 52.32 -13.55
N ASP A 27 0.17 52.88 -14.65
CA ASP A 27 -0.39 52.30 -15.88
C ASP A 27 0.67 52.26 -17.00
N SER A 28 0.55 51.34 -17.97
CA SER A 28 0.71 51.59 -19.42
C SER A 28 0.99 50.32 -20.23
N ALA A 29 0.09 50.05 -21.18
CA ALA A 29 0.23 49.12 -22.29
C ALA A 29 1.23 49.62 -23.35
N ASP A 30 1.97 48.70 -24.00
CA ASP A 30 2.34 48.78 -25.42
C ASP A 30 2.99 47.45 -25.88
N GLU A 31 2.35 46.77 -26.82
CA GLU A 31 2.95 45.89 -27.85
C GLU A 31 2.76 46.63 -29.19
N PRO A 32 3.58 46.45 -30.27
CA PRO A 32 4.09 45.14 -30.72
C PRO A 32 5.45 45.14 -31.49
N ALA A 33 5.82 43.92 -31.93
CA ALA A 33 6.55 43.53 -33.14
C ALA A 33 8.07 43.80 -33.27
N ASP A 34 8.84 42.73 -33.49
CA ASP A 34 9.73 42.56 -34.66
C ASP A 34 10.25 41.10 -34.77
N GLU A 35 9.97 40.44 -35.90
CA GLU A 35 10.77 39.32 -36.43
C GLU A 35 12.05 39.88 -37.13
N PRO A 36 13.06 39.04 -37.43
CA PRO A 36 13.15 38.52 -38.81
C PRO A 36 13.67 37.06 -38.95
N THR A 37 12.92 36.27 -39.71
CA THR A 37 13.28 35.50 -40.93
C THR A 37 14.59 34.68 -41.11
N GLU A 38 14.34 33.41 -41.50
CA GLU A 38 14.95 32.55 -42.56
C GLU A 38 16.24 31.71 -42.33
N GLU A 39 16.01 30.38 -42.23
CA GLU A 39 16.53 29.19 -42.97
C GLU A 39 17.60 29.34 -44.11
N PRO A 40 18.20 28.26 -44.72
CA PRO A 40 17.92 26.79 -44.62
C PRO A 40 19.14 25.81 -44.63
N ALA A 41 18.81 24.52 -44.43
CA ALA A 41 19.29 23.26 -45.07
C ALA A 41 20.76 22.81 -44.96
N GLU A 42 20.99 21.52 -44.63
CA GLU A 42 21.14 20.41 -45.59
C GLU A 42 21.22 19.04 -44.85
N GLU A 43 20.43 18.06 -45.30
CA GLU A 43 20.76 16.63 -45.20
C GLU A 43 21.78 16.26 -46.31
N PRO A 44 22.46 15.08 -46.28
CA PRO A 44 21.82 13.91 -46.87
C PRO A 44 22.12 12.54 -46.22
N SER A 45 21.20 11.63 -46.54
CA SER A 45 21.16 10.17 -46.53
C SER A 45 22.47 9.39 -46.77
N GLU A 46 22.57 8.17 -46.22
CA GLU A 46 22.41 6.89 -46.96
C GLU A 46 22.65 5.67 -46.03
N GLU A 47 21.63 4.80 -45.93
CA GLU A 47 21.70 3.35 -45.65
C GLU A 47 22.41 2.59 -46.83
N PRO A 48 22.59 1.23 -46.88
CA PRO A 48 22.07 0.14 -46.03
C PRO A 48 23.04 -1.05 -45.73
N ALA A 49 22.50 -1.99 -44.94
CA ALA A 49 22.63 -3.46 -44.99
C ALA A 49 23.96 -4.13 -44.56
N GLU A 50 23.86 -5.11 -43.64
CA GLU A 50 23.86 -6.55 -43.98
C GLU A 50 23.63 -7.41 -42.72
N GLU A 51 22.57 -8.23 -42.73
CA GLU A 51 22.51 -9.48 -41.95
C GLU A 51 23.51 -10.50 -42.52
N PRO A 52 23.88 -11.52 -41.74
CA PRO A 52 23.46 -12.83 -42.22
C PRO A 52 22.95 -13.77 -41.13
N ALA A 53 21.95 -14.54 -41.54
CA ALA A 53 21.52 -15.81 -40.99
C ALA A 53 22.62 -16.89 -41.11
N ASP A 54 22.70 -17.77 -40.11
CA ASP A 54 23.32 -19.09 -40.22
C ASP A 54 22.54 -20.08 -39.34
N GLU A 55 21.66 -20.86 -39.97
CA GLU A 55 21.48 -22.28 -39.64
C GLU A 55 22.27 -23.08 -40.68
N PRO A 56 22.82 -24.25 -40.34
CA PRO A 56 22.08 -25.44 -40.77
C PRO A 56 22.22 -26.70 -39.90
N ALA A 57 21.14 -27.49 -40.00
CA ALA A 57 21.08 -28.93 -40.22
C ALA A 57 21.20 -29.92 -39.05
N GLU A 58 20.13 -30.73 -39.01
CA GLU A 58 19.90 -32.00 -38.37
C GLU A 58 20.99 -33.04 -38.63
N ASP A 59 21.21 -33.92 -37.65
CA ASP A 59 21.59 -35.30 -37.91
C ASP A 59 20.99 -36.25 -36.87
N ASP A 60 20.57 -37.39 -37.40
CA ASP A 60 19.68 -38.44 -36.92
C ASP A 60 20.15 -39.29 -35.71
N MET A 61 19.15 -39.81 -35.01
CA MET A 61 19.00 -41.18 -34.45
C MET A 61 20.07 -41.76 -33.49
N ASP A 62 19.63 -42.10 -32.27
CA ASP A 62 19.73 -43.48 -31.74
C ASP A 62 18.96 -43.63 -30.40
N GLU A 63 17.83 -44.35 -30.42
CA GLU A 63 17.38 -45.24 -29.32
C GLU A 63 18.26 -46.51 -29.35
N PRO A 64 18.52 -47.25 -28.24
CA PRO A 64 17.46 -47.73 -27.33
C PRO A 64 17.88 -47.95 -25.84
N ALA A 65 16.89 -48.13 -24.95
CA ALA A 65 16.73 -49.33 -24.13
C ALA A 65 15.71 -49.14 -22.99
N GLU A 66 14.85 -50.14 -22.86
CA GLU A 66 13.87 -50.36 -21.81
C GLU A 66 14.48 -50.59 -20.41
N GLU A 67 13.84 -49.97 -19.39
CA GLU A 67 13.48 -50.49 -18.04
C GLU A 67 14.61 -50.86 -17.04
N PRO A 68 14.47 -50.55 -15.73
CA PRO A 68 13.26 -50.84 -14.97
C PRO A 68 12.72 -49.73 -14.05
N ALA A 69 11.43 -49.87 -13.74
CA ALA A 69 10.78 -49.25 -12.59
C ALA A 69 11.53 -49.58 -11.28
N ASP A 70 12.12 -48.55 -10.67
CA ASP A 70 12.50 -48.55 -9.26
C ASP A 70 11.40 -47.82 -8.49
N ASP A 71 10.72 -48.57 -7.63
CA ASP A 71 9.85 -48.06 -6.56
C ASP A 71 10.68 -47.07 -5.71
N MET A 72 10.53 -45.77 -5.96
CA MET A 72 10.89 -44.76 -4.98
C MET A 72 9.74 -44.67 -3.97
N ASP A 73 9.87 -45.43 -2.88
CA ASP A 73 9.28 -45.08 -1.60
C ASP A 73 9.79 -43.66 -1.28
N GLU A 74 8.97 -42.64 -1.56
CA GLU A 74 9.12 -41.33 -0.92
C GLU A 74 9.09 -41.57 0.58
N PRO A 75 10.11 -41.15 1.34
CA PRO A 75 9.95 -41.07 2.78
C PRO A 75 8.82 -40.06 3.00
N ALA A 76 7.69 -40.52 3.53
CA ALA A 76 6.69 -39.64 4.10
C ALA A 76 7.44 -38.64 4.99
N GLU A 77 7.35 -37.36 4.67
CA GLU A 77 7.83 -36.29 5.52
C GLU A 77 7.27 -36.54 6.91
N GLU A 78 8.16 -36.73 7.87
CA GLU A 78 7.75 -36.67 9.27
C GLU A 78 7.15 -35.28 9.48
N PRO A 79 5.96 -35.16 10.11
CA PRO A 79 5.39 -33.85 10.35
C PRO A 79 6.44 -33.02 11.07
N ALA A 80 6.80 -31.87 10.48
CA ALA A 80 7.66 -30.91 11.14
C ALA A 80 7.14 -30.75 12.57
N GLU A 81 8.03 -30.86 13.58
CA GLU A 81 7.65 -30.54 14.95
C GLU A 81 7.17 -29.08 14.92
N GLY A 82 5.85 -28.88 14.94
CA GLY A 82 5.24 -27.56 14.78
C GLY A 82 5.76 -26.60 15.83
N VAL A 83 6.06 -25.37 15.40
CA VAL A 83 6.46 -24.27 16.31
C VAL A 83 5.29 -24.00 17.26
N SER A 84 5.55 -24.00 18.57
CA SER A 84 4.51 -23.70 19.56
C SER A 84 4.71 -22.31 20.17
N LEU A 85 3.68 -21.48 20.04
CA LEU A 85 3.66 -20.11 20.55
C LEU A 85 3.02 -19.99 21.95
N ALA A 86 2.37 -21.05 22.45
CA ALA A 86 1.52 -21.01 23.64
C ALA A 86 2.23 -20.56 24.94
N ASP A 87 3.54 -20.77 25.05
CA ASP A 87 4.33 -20.38 26.22
C ASP A 87 4.92 -18.96 26.12
N VAL A 88 4.93 -18.35 24.92
CA VAL A 88 5.65 -17.10 24.65
C VAL A 88 4.77 -15.96 24.14
N CYS A 89 3.65 -16.27 23.48
CA CYS A 89 2.75 -15.29 22.87
C CYS A 89 1.42 -15.16 23.64
N PRO A 90 0.75 -14.00 23.55
CA PRO A 90 -0.65 -13.89 23.96
C PRO A 90 -1.55 -14.77 23.08
N SER A 91 -2.72 -15.13 23.59
CA SER A 91 -3.78 -15.79 22.82
C SER A 91 -5.10 -15.06 23.07
N PRO A 92 -5.69 -14.41 22.05
CA PRO A 92 -5.20 -14.34 20.66
C PRO A 92 -3.94 -13.46 20.51
N VAL A 93 -3.19 -13.68 19.44
CA VAL A 93 -2.34 -12.65 18.82
C VAL A 93 -3.25 -11.74 18.02
N VAL A 94 -3.46 -10.51 18.50
CA VAL A 94 -4.31 -9.53 17.82
C VAL A 94 -3.48 -8.66 16.89
N ILE A 95 -3.87 -8.59 15.62
CA ILE A 95 -3.28 -7.74 14.59
C ILE A 95 -4.34 -6.75 14.11
N GLN A 96 -4.04 -5.45 14.19
CA GLN A 96 -4.87 -4.39 13.62
C GLN A 96 -4.37 -4.00 12.24
N THR A 97 -5.15 -4.27 11.20
CA THR A 97 -4.86 -3.79 9.85
C THR A 97 -5.26 -2.31 9.71
N ASP A 98 -4.74 -1.66 8.68
CA ASP A 98 -5.02 -0.28 8.32
C ASP A 98 -6.23 -0.15 7.38
N TRP A 99 -6.58 -1.22 6.66
CA TRP A 99 -7.73 -1.25 5.75
C TRP A 99 -8.64 -2.48 5.92
N ASN A 100 -9.64 -2.59 5.03
CA ASN A 100 -10.53 -3.75 4.97
C ASN A 100 -9.78 -5.00 4.46
N PRO A 101 -10.32 -6.22 4.62
CA PRO A 101 -9.66 -7.41 4.10
C PRO A 101 -9.47 -7.34 2.57
N GLU A 102 -8.25 -7.62 2.14
CA GLU A 102 -7.78 -7.64 0.74
C GLU A 102 -6.50 -8.48 0.63
N ALA A 103 -6.05 -8.78 -0.60
CA ALA A 103 -4.93 -9.66 -0.89
C ALA A 103 -3.60 -9.15 -0.36
N GLU A 104 -3.45 -7.84 -0.24
CA GLU A 104 -2.34 -7.17 0.42
C GLU A 104 -2.25 -7.62 1.88
N HIS A 105 -3.35 -8.03 2.50
CA HIS A 105 -3.33 -8.61 3.85
C HIS A 105 -3.19 -10.14 3.85
N GLY A 106 -3.05 -10.77 2.69
CA GLY A 106 -3.15 -12.22 2.52
C GLY A 106 -2.23 -13.02 3.42
N TRP A 107 -1.00 -12.56 3.63
CA TRP A 107 -0.04 -13.26 4.48
C TRP A 107 -0.46 -13.39 5.94
N ILE A 108 -1.23 -12.44 6.51
CA ILE A 108 -1.77 -12.63 7.87
C ILE A 108 -3.01 -13.53 7.88
N TYR A 109 -3.82 -13.51 6.82
CA TYR A 109 -4.96 -14.41 6.66
C TYR A 109 -4.54 -15.86 6.39
N GLU A 110 -3.40 -16.09 5.74
CA GLU A 110 -2.78 -17.40 5.53
C GLU A 110 -2.46 -18.12 6.86
N MET A 111 -2.23 -17.37 7.93
CA MET A 111 -2.02 -17.94 9.26
C MET A 111 -3.32 -18.35 9.97
N ILE A 112 -4.50 -18.13 9.37
CA ILE A 112 -5.78 -18.52 9.96
C ILE A 112 -6.08 -19.98 9.62
N GLY A 113 -6.06 -20.83 10.64
CA GLY A 113 -6.43 -22.22 10.51
C GLY A 113 -7.94 -22.47 10.40
N ASP A 114 -8.25 -23.74 10.12
CA ASP A 114 -9.62 -24.27 10.08
C ASP A 114 -10.46 -23.87 11.30
N GLY A 115 -11.75 -23.62 11.07
CA GLY A 115 -12.71 -23.33 12.13
C GLY A 115 -12.69 -21.89 12.63
N TYR A 116 -12.17 -20.96 11.83
CA TYR A 116 -12.26 -19.53 12.10
C TYR A 116 -13.72 -19.03 12.21
N GLU A 117 -13.87 -17.92 12.92
CA GLU A 117 -15.11 -17.18 13.11
C GLU A 117 -14.95 -15.76 12.58
N ILE A 118 -15.98 -15.26 11.90
CA ILE A 118 -16.06 -13.86 11.47
C ILE A 118 -16.93 -13.09 12.48
N ASP A 119 -16.32 -12.20 13.26
CA ASP A 119 -17.00 -11.32 14.19
C ASP A 119 -17.36 -9.99 13.51
N THR A 120 -18.62 -9.87 13.09
CA THR A 120 -19.15 -8.64 12.47
C THR A 120 -19.32 -7.48 13.44
N GLY A 121 -19.28 -7.72 14.75
CA GLY A 121 -19.32 -6.68 15.78
C GLY A 121 -17.96 -6.03 16.02
N ALA A 122 -16.89 -6.84 15.99
CA ALA A 122 -15.52 -6.36 16.05
C ALA A 122 -14.91 -6.05 14.66
N VAL A 123 -15.61 -6.43 13.58
CA VAL A 123 -15.12 -6.39 12.19
C VAL A 123 -13.78 -7.12 12.08
N ALA A 124 -13.76 -8.35 12.61
CA ALA A 124 -12.56 -9.15 12.78
C ALA A 124 -12.76 -10.59 12.32
N VAL A 125 -11.67 -11.25 11.93
CA VAL A 125 -11.62 -12.69 11.69
C VAL A 125 -10.71 -13.32 12.74
N ARG A 126 -11.18 -14.40 13.37
CA ARG A 126 -10.48 -15.06 14.47
C ARG A 126 -10.43 -16.56 14.26
N GLY A 127 -9.28 -17.19 14.45
CA GLY A 127 -9.14 -18.64 14.37
C GLY A 127 -7.86 -19.14 15.02
N PRO A 128 -7.61 -20.47 15.01
CA PRO A 128 -6.31 -21.01 15.40
C PRO A 128 -5.20 -20.39 14.55
N LEU A 129 -4.10 -19.95 15.16
CA LEU A 129 -2.92 -19.52 14.42
C LEU A 129 -2.16 -20.77 13.95
N VAL A 130 -1.99 -20.91 12.64
CA VAL A 130 -1.23 -21.99 12.02
C VAL A 130 0.10 -21.53 11.43
N ALA A 131 1.08 -22.42 11.41
CA ALA A 131 2.34 -22.28 10.67
C ALA A 131 2.49 -23.51 9.76
N GLY A 132 2.48 -23.31 8.43
CA GLY A 132 2.46 -24.41 7.47
C GLY A 132 1.29 -25.38 7.69
N GLY A 133 0.11 -24.86 8.03
CA GLY A 133 -1.10 -25.64 8.33
C GLY A 133 -1.11 -26.36 9.69
N VAL A 134 -0.09 -26.19 10.54
CA VAL A 134 -0.02 -26.80 11.88
C VAL A 134 -0.34 -25.77 12.96
N GLU A 135 -1.32 -26.07 13.84
CA GLU A 135 -1.67 -25.20 14.97
C GLU A 135 -0.48 -24.93 15.89
N THR A 136 -0.26 -23.66 16.20
CA THR A 136 0.83 -23.20 17.08
C THR A 136 0.46 -23.21 18.57
N GLY A 137 -0.81 -23.47 18.88
CA GLY A 137 -1.35 -23.48 20.25
C GLY A 137 -1.84 -22.12 20.77
N VAL A 138 -1.87 -21.09 19.92
CA VAL A 138 -2.55 -19.80 20.19
C VAL A 138 -3.55 -19.50 19.07
N ASP A 139 -4.49 -18.59 19.33
CA ASP A 139 -5.38 -18.04 18.29
C ASP A 139 -4.74 -16.80 17.65
N ILE A 140 -5.18 -16.44 16.45
CA ILE A 140 -4.97 -15.14 15.81
C ILE A 140 -6.32 -14.41 15.69
N GLU A 141 -6.31 -13.09 15.83
CA GLU A 141 -7.45 -12.21 15.59
C GLU A 141 -7.02 -11.03 14.72
N ILE A 142 -7.53 -10.98 13.49
CA ILE A 142 -7.24 -9.93 12.51
C ILE A 142 -8.40 -8.94 12.53
N ARG A 143 -8.14 -7.71 12.95
CA ARG A 143 -9.14 -6.63 13.04
C ARG A 143 -8.99 -5.68 11.85
N SER A 144 -10.10 -5.39 11.18
CA SER A 144 -10.11 -4.50 10.01
C SER A 144 -9.87 -3.04 10.41
N GLY A 145 -9.18 -2.30 9.56
CA GLY A 145 -8.94 -0.87 9.69
C GLY A 145 -9.96 -0.01 8.94
N GLY A 146 -9.49 1.13 8.42
CA GLY A 146 -10.28 2.02 7.57
C GLY A 146 -11.63 2.42 8.19
N PRO A 147 -12.77 2.19 7.49
CA PRO A 147 -14.10 2.48 8.03
C PRO A 147 -14.42 1.81 9.37
N ALA A 148 -13.87 0.62 9.65
CA ALA A 148 -14.17 -0.14 10.87
C ALA A 148 -13.69 0.57 12.15
N ILE A 149 -12.57 1.28 12.06
CA ILE A 149 -12.02 2.11 13.13
C ILE A 149 -12.31 3.60 12.94
N GLY A 150 -13.24 3.95 12.03
CA GLY A 150 -13.61 5.33 11.74
C GLY A 150 -12.46 6.16 11.18
N PHE A 151 -11.60 5.54 10.36
CA PHE A 151 -10.40 6.15 9.76
C PHE A 151 -9.43 6.74 10.80
N GLN A 152 -9.42 6.21 12.01
CA GLN A 152 -8.33 6.48 12.96
C GLN A 152 -7.07 5.74 12.52
N THR A 153 -5.90 6.24 12.90
CA THR A 153 -4.63 5.57 12.59
C THR A 153 -4.45 4.29 13.39
N VAL A 154 -3.67 3.35 12.86
CA VAL A 154 -3.35 2.10 13.57
C VAL A 154 -2.50 2.38 14.81
N THR A 155 -1.59 3.36 14.76
CA THR A 155 -0.86 3.83 15.96
C THR A 155 -1.83 4.26 17.07
N SER A 156 -2.92 4.96 16.72
CA SER A 156 -3.92 5.36 17.71
C SER A 156 -4.63 4.14 18.33
N GLN A 157 -4.90 3.08 17.55
CA GLN A 157 -5.49 1.85 18.05
C GLN A 157 -4.53 1.10 18.99
N LEU A 158 -3.27 0.94 18.59
CA LEU A 158 -2.23 0.32 19.43
C LEU A 158 -2.14 0.98 20.82
N TYR A 159 -2.22 2.31 20.87
CA TYR A 159 -2.16 3.04 22.14
C TYR A 159 -3.49 3.10 22.92
N ALA A 160 -4.62 2.86 22.27
CA ALA A 160 -5.94 2.87 22.90
C ALA A 160 -6.35 1.50 23.46
N ASP A 161 -5.88 0.40 22.85
CA ASP A 161 -6.25 -0.97 23.21
C ASP A 161 -5.00 -1.82 23.49
N GLU A 162 -4.86 -2.26 24.75
CA GLU A 162 -3.74 -3.10 25.18
C GLU A 162 -3.83 -4.55 24.67
N ASP A 163 -4.99 -4.98 24.17
CA ASP A 163 -5.16 -6.32 23.58
C ASP A 163 -4.50 -6.42 22.20
N ILE A 164 -4.31 -5.29 21.49
CA ILE A 164 -3.62 -5.26 20.20
C ILE A 164 -2.11 -5.47 20.43
N LEU A 165 -1.57 -6.55 19.86
CA LEU A 165 -0.13 -6.83 19.93
C LEU A 165 0.59 -6.14 18.78
N LEU A 166 0.09 -6.32 17.56
CA LEU A 166 0.71 -5.83 16.32
C LEU A 166 -0.30 -4.99 15.53
N GLY A 167 0.21 -4.10 14.69
CA GLY A 167 -0.61 -3.41 13.70
C GLY A 167 0.19 -2.91 12.51
N TYR A 168 -0.50 -2.63 11.42
CA TYR A 168 0.09 -2.10 10.19
C TYR A 168 0.37 -0.61 10.37
N VAL A 169 1.65 -0.27 10.50
CA VAL A 169 2.09 1.12 10.68
C VAL A 169 3.09 1.44 9.58
N TYR A 170 2.70 2.35 8.69
CA TYR A 170 3.58 2.86 7.64
C TYR A 170 4.79 3.59 8.26
N THR A 171 5.94 3.54 7.60
CA THR A 171 7.17 4.16 8.15
C THR A 171 7.01 5.67 8.33
N ASP A 172 6.30 6.36 7.42
CA ASP A 172 5.99 7.78 7.58
C ASP A 172 5.05 8.08 8.77
N GLU A 173 4.09 7.22 9.07
CA GLU A 173 3.26 7.28 10.27
C GLU A 173 4.11 7.09 11.54
N ALA A 174 5.03 6.11 11.54
CA ALA A 174 5.95 5.89 12.66
C ALA A 174 6.86 7.11 12.88
N ILE A 175 7.35 7.73 11.80
CA ILE A 175 8.12 8.99 11.86
C ILE A 175 7.27 10.10 12.50
N GLN A 176 6.06 10.34 11.97
CA GLN A 176 5.14 11.38 12.45
C GLN A 176 4.90 11.27 13.97
N ASN A 177 4.64 10.05 14.43
CA ASN A 177 4.19 9.79 15.80
C ASN A 177 5.34 9.50 16.78
N SER A 178 6.58 9.41 16.31
CA SER A 178 7.77 9.01 17.08
C SER A 178 8.02 9.76 18.40
N ALA A 179 7.53 10.99 18.53
CA ALA A 179 7.70 11.79 19.75
C ALA A 179 6.72 11.41 20.88
N GLU A 180 5.47 11.05 20.54
CA GLU A 180 4.38 10.85 21.50
C GLU A 180 3.91 9.40 21.58
N PHE A 181 3.86 8.71 20.45
CA PHE A 181 3.35 7.35 20.30
C PHE A 181 4.34 6.46 19.53
N PRO A 182 5.57 6.24 20.05
CA PRO A 182 6.60 5.48 19.34
C PRO A 182 6.21 4.01 19.11
N THR A 183 6.25 3.59 17.85
CA THR A 183 6.12 2.20 17.40
C THR A 183 7.44 1.72 16.82
N VAL A 184 7.65 0.40 16.83
CA VAL A 184 8.79 -0.27 16.20
C VAL A 184 8.25 -1.35 15.28
N ALA A 185 8.53 -1.23 13.98
CA ALA A 185 8.23 -2.27 13.01
C ALA A 185 9.25 -3.41 13.10
N VAL A 186 8.76 -4.64 13.10
CA VAL A 186 9.56 -5.88 13.26
C VAL A 186 9.70 -6.66 11.95
N MET A 187 8.92 -6.30 10.94
CA MET A 187 8.94 -6.84 9.58
C MET A 187 8.30 -5.81 8.65
N ALA A 188 8.89 -5.60 7.47
CA ALA A 188 8.28 -4.85 6.38
C ALA A 188 7.12 -5.69 5.79
N GLY A 189 5.94 -5.08 5.63
CA GLY A 189 4.79 -5.77 5.01
C GLY A 189 4.96 -5.90 3.51
N MET A 190 5.35 -4.79 2.86
CA MET A 190 5.62 -4.74 1.42
C MET A 190 6.97 -4.10 1.15
N GLU A 191 7.70 -4.64 0.19
CA GLU A 191 8.98 -4.07 -0.24
C GLU A 191 8.74 -2.74 -0.97
N LYS A 192 7.75 -2.67 -1.87
CA LYS A 192 7.36 -1.43 -2.53
C LYS A 192 5.93 -1.04 -2.16
N ASN A 193 5.74 0.22 -1.78
CA ASN A 193 4.42 0.74 -1.42
C ASN A 193 3.46 0.66 -2.62
N PRO A 194 2.28 0.02 -2.48
CA PRO A 194 1.33 -0.20 -3.56
C PRO A 194 0.59 1.07 -3.97
N GLN A 195 0.71 2.15 -3.21
CA GLN A 195 0.02 3.40 -3.48
C GLN A 195 0.47 4.04 -4.80
N ILE A 196 -0.52 4.35 -5.63
CA ILE A 196 -0.38 4.94 -6.96
C ILE A 196 -1.12 6.27 -7.05
N LEU A 197 -0.75 7.06 -8.07
CA LEU A 197 -1.65 8.01 -8.70
C LEU A 197 -1.99 7.47 -10.10
N PHE A 198 -3.28 7.45 -10.45
CA PHE A 198 -3.77 6.99 -11.75
C PHE A 198 -4.55 8.05 -12.51
N TRP A 199 -4.64 7.89 -13.82
CA TRP A 199 -5.32 8.79 -14.74
C TRP A 199 -6.00 8.03 -15.88
N ASP A 200 -6.86 8.74 -16.62
CA ASP A 200 -7.47 8.23 -17.85
C ASP A 200 -6.50 8.40 -19.04
N PRO A 201 -5.98 7.30 -19.65
CA PRO A 201 -5.07 7.40 -20.79
C PRO A 201 -5.73 7.93 -22.07
N GLU A 202 -7.07 7.88 -22.20
CA GLU A 202 -7.74 8.53 -23.33
C GLU A 202 -7.72 10.05 -23.22
N THR A 203 -7.77 10.57 -21.99
CA THR A 203 -7.71 12.01 -21.70
C THR A 203 -6.27 12.53 -21.70
N TYR A 204 -5.33 11.71 -21.21
CA TYR A 204 -3.93 12.08 -20.99
C TYR A 204 -2.95 11.04 -21.58
N PRO A 205 -2.91 10.86 -22.92
CA PRO A 205 -2.09 9.83 -23.56
C PRO A 205 -0.57 10.08 -23.51
N GLU A 206 -0.15 11.30 -23.17
CA GLU A 206 1.26 11.69 -23.06
C GLU A 206 1.87 11.55 -21.67
N ILE A 207 1.06 11.23 -20.65
CA ILE A 207 1.50 11.15 -19.26
C ILE A 207 2.07 9.76 -18.99
N GLU A 208 3.29 9.69 -18.48
CA GLU A 208 3.99 8.44 -18.13
C GLU A 208 4.45 8.42 -16.66
N SER A 209 4.36 9.55 -15.95
CA SER A 209 4.86 9.72 -14.58
C SER A 209 4.03 10.69 -13.74
N ILE A 210 4.28 10.70 -12.42
CA ILE A 210 3.66 11.68 -11.51
C ILE A 210 4.16 13.10 -11.82
N GLU A 211 5.41 13.24 -12.23
CA GLU A 211 6.00 14.51 -12.67
C GLU A 211 5.26 15.07 -13.90
N ASP A 212 4.91 14.21 -14.87
CA ASP A 212 4.16 14.65 -16.06
C ASP A 212 2.76 15.17 -15.68
N LEU A 213 2.08 14.53 -14.71
CA LEU A 213 0.82 15.06 -14.17
C LEU A 213 1.01 16.48 -13.62
N GLY A 214 2.13 16.68 -12.92
CA GLY A 214 2.59 17.97 -12.40
C GLY A 214 2.78 19.03 -13.48
N GLU A 215 3.52 18.69 -14.53
CA GLU A 215 3.83 19.58 -15.66
C GLU A 215 2.58 19.94 -16.48
N ALA A 216 1.67 18.98 -16.66
CA ALA A 216 0.40 19.16 -17.34
C ALA A 216 -0.65 19.91 -16.49
N GLY A 217 -0.40 20.08 -15.18
CA GLY A 217 -1.30 20.76 -14.25
C GLY A 217 -2.61 20.01 -14.04
N VAL A 218 -2.55 18.67 -14.06
CA VAL A 218 -3.71 17.80 -13.85
C VAL A 218 -4.13 17.89 -12.37
N LEU A 219 -5.43 18.02 -12.12
CA LEU A 219 -5.95 17.96 -10.75
C LEU A 219 -5.72 16.54 -10.19
N VAL A 220 -5.07 16.42 -9.03
CA VAL A 220 -4.80 15.14 -8.36
C VAL A 220 -5.63 15.03 -7.09
N ARG A 221 -6.48 13.99 -7.00
CA ARG A 221 -7.25 13.69 -5.79
C ARG A 221 -6.55 12.68 -4.89
N TYR A 222 -6.53 12.94 -3.59
CA TYR A 222 -5.86 12.09 -2.60
C TYR A 222 -6.57 12.12 -1.24
N PHE A 223 -6.24 11.19 -0.35
CA PHE A 223 -6.71 11.21 1.03
C PHE A 223 -6.08 12.39 1.77
N GLY A 224 -6.90 13.39 2.13
CA GLY A 224 -6.43 14.60 2.79
C GLY A 224 -5.63 14.32 4.06
N GLY A 225 -4.41 14.88 4.13
CA GLY A 225 -3.48 14.71 5.24
C GLY A 225 -2.37 13.68 5.00
N ALA A 226 -2.32 13.04 3.83
CA ALA A 226 -1.22 12.14 3.48
C ALA A 226 0.10 12.90 3.25
N ALA A 227 1.15 12.50 3.97
CA ALA A 227 2.44 13.20 3.98
C ALA A 227 3.17 13.20 2.62
N TYR A 228 2.97 12.15 1.80
CA TYR A 228 3.55 12.09 0.45
C TYR A 228 3.08 13.26 -0.43
N MET A 229 1.84 13.73 -0.24
CA MET A 229 1.30 14.85 -1.03
C MET A 229 1.93 16.17 -0.60
N ASP A 230 2.17 16.35 0.69
CA ASP A 230 2.93 17.49 1.19
C ASP A 230 4.38 17.45 0.70
N TYR A 231 5.00 16.28 0.62
CA TYR A 231 6.32 16.11 0.00
C TYR A 231 6.31 16.52 -1.48
N PHE A 232 5.39 16.00 -2.30
CA PHE A 232 5.30 16.34 -3.73
C PHE A 232 5.06 17.83 -3.98
N THR A 233 4.24 18.47 -3.15
CA THR A 233 3.98 19.91 -3.29
C THR A 233 5.14 20.78 -2.81
N GLN A 234 5.91 20.34 -1.81
CA GLN A 234 7.10 21.05 -1.32
C GLN A 234 8.32 20.87 -2.23
N SER A 235 8.47 19.69 -2.84
CA SER A 235 9.54 19.39 -3.80
C SER A 235 9.27 20.01 -5.18
N GLY A 236 8.02 20.35 -5.47
CA GLY A 236 7.59 20.94 -6.75
C GLY A 236 7.27 19.91 -7.84
N ILE A 237 7.18 18.62 -7.48
CA ILE A 237 6.64 17.56 -8.35
C ILE A 237 5.19 17.91 -8.70
N LEU A 238 4.40 18.29 -7.69
CA LEU A 238 3.06 18.86 -7.85
C LEU A 238 3.04 20.28 -7.27
N SER A 239 1.99 21.04 -7.58
CA SER A 239 1.74 22.38 -7.05
C SER A 239 0.58 22.39 -6.05
N ALA A 240 0.54 23.38 -5.16
CA ALA A 240 -0.50 23.44 -4.13
C ALA A 240 -1.92 23.67 -4.70
N ASP A 241 -2.04 24.23 -5.90
CA ASP A 241 -3.31 24.50 -6.58
C ASP A 241 -3.83 23.35 -7.44
N GLN A 242 -3.02 22.31 -7.67
CA GLN A 242 -3.40 21.12 -8.44
C GLN A 242 -3.80 19.92 -7.57
N VAL A 243 -3.79 20.03 -6.24
CA VAL A 243 -4.08 18.91 -5.34
C VAL A 243 -5.40 19.09 -4.58
N ASP A 244 -6.17 18.01 -4.44
CA ASP A 244 -7.48 18.00 -3.78
C ASP A 244 -7.60 16.83 -2.80
N GLY A 245 -7.63 17.14 -1.50
CA GLY A 245 -7.67 16.16 -0.41
C GLY A 245 -9.04 15.53 -0.16
N SER A 246 -9.95 15.54 -1.16
CA SER A 246 -11.33 15.10 -1.01
C SER A 246 -11.59 13.64 -1.41
N TYR A 247 -10.55 12.85 -1.72
CA TYR A 247 -10.73 11.44 -2.03
C TYR A 247 -11.22 10.70 -0.78
N ASP A 248 -12.21 9.83 -0.98
CA ASP A 248 -12.91 9.10 0.09
C ASP A 248 -12.83 7.58 -0.06
N GLY A 249 -11.93 7.09 -0.93
CA GLY A 249 -11.81 5.66 -1.23
C GLY A 249 -12.76 5.17 -2.33
N THR A 250 -13.51 6.06 -2.99
CA THR A 250 -14.52 5.65 -3.99
C THR A 250 -14.22 6.17 -5.41
N PRO A 251 -14.74 5.51 -6.46
CA PRO A 251 -14.58 5.97 -7.83
C PRO A 251 -15.48 7.16 -8.21
N ALA A 252 -16.32 7.63 -7.28
CA ALA A 252 -17.41 8.56 -7.60
C ALA A 252 -16.93 9.90 -8.20
N LEU A 253 -15.85 10.47 -7.68
CA LEU A 253 -15.34 11.77 -8.16
C LEU A 253 -14.67 11.67 -9.52
N PHE A 254 -13.85 10.64 -9.73
CA PHE A 254 -13.21 10.35 -11.02
C PHE A 254 -14.25 10.10 -12.14
N ILE A 255 -15.32 9.36 -11.85
CA ILE A 255 -16.43 9.18 -12.80
C ILE A 255 -17.16 10.51 -13.05
N ALA A 256 -17.40 11.29 -12.00
CA ALA A 256 -18.19 12.52 -12.09
C ALA A 256 -17.55 13.58 -12.99
N ASP A 257 -16.22 13.66 -13.03
CA ASP A 257 -15.49 14.54 -13.95
C ASP A 257 -15.03 13.86 -15.25
N GLN A 258 -15.39 12.59 -15.46
CA GLN A 258 -15.09 11.80 -16.65
C GLN A 258 -13.58 11.62 -16.87
N GLY A 259 -12.82 11.35 -15.80
CA GLY A 259 -11.37 11.10 -15.88
C GLY A 259 -10.53 12.34 -16.13
N ALA A 260 -11.10 13.54 -15.92
CA ALA A 260 -10.39 14.81 -16.09
C ALA A 260 -9.41 15.12 -14.95
N SER A 261 -9.46 14.36 -13.86
CA SER A 261 -8.49 14.41 -12.77
C SER A 261 -7.70 13.11 -12.70
N ALA A 262 -6.49 13.16 -12.18
CA ALA A 262 -5.84 11.99 -11.60
C ALA A 262 -6.37 11.72 -10.19
N GLN A 263 -6.24 10.49 -9.72
CA GLN A 263 -6.74 10.06 -8.41
C GLN A 263 -5.80 9.02 -7.78
N GLN A 264 -5.72 9.02 -6.45
CA GLN A 264 -5.00 8.02 -5.66
C GLN A 264 -5.71 6.66 -5.71
N GLY A 265 -4.93 5.57 -5.67
CA GLY A 265 -5.39 4.20 -5.47
C GLY A 265 -4.24 3.25 -5.12
N PHE A 266 -4.45 1.94 -5.23
CA PHE A 266 -3.43 0.89 -5.17
C PHE A 266 -3.22 0.26 -6.56
N GLY A 267 -1.96 0.06 -6.97
CA GLY A 267 -1.63 -0.57 -8.25
C GLY A 267 -2.16 -2.00 -8.35
N SER A 268 -2.25 -2.69 -7.21
CA SER A 268 -2.73 -4.06 -7.06
C SER A 268 -4.25 -4.22 -7.10
N ALA A 269 -5.05 -3.15 -7.15
CA ALA A 269 -6.52 -3.28 -7.17
C ALA A 269 -7.22 -2.39 -8.20
N GLU A 270 -6.92 -1.10 -8.22
CA GLU A 270 -7.67 -0.09 -8.95
C GLU A 270 -7.68 -0.31 -10.46
N PRO A 271 -6.58 -0.71 -11.13
CA PRO A 271 -6.62 -0.96 -12.57
C PRO A 271 -7.66 -2.03 -12.95
N TYR A 272 -7.72 -3.13 -12.20
CA TYR A 272 -8.72 -4.17 -12.42
C TYR A 272 -10.12 -3.69 -12.10
N ILE A 273 -10.31 -3.05 -10.94
CA ILE A 273 -11.62 -2.59 -10.47
C ILE A 273 -12.22 -1.59 -11.46
N TYR A 274 -11.45 -0.61 -11.92
CA TYR A 274 -11.94 0.42 -12.83
C TYR A 274 -12.26 -0.15 -14.21
N GLU A 275 -11.45 -1.08 -14.72
CA GLU A 275 -11.69 -1.70 -16.02
C GLU A 275 -12.88 -2.67 -16.01
N ASN A 276 -13.07 -3.43 -14.93
CA ASN A 276 -13.96 -4.60 -14.92
C ASN A 276 -15.18 -4.48 -13.99
N GLU A 277 -15.08 -3.72 -12.89
CA GLU A 277 -16.06 -3.77 -11.79
C GLU A 277 -16.78 -2.45 -11.53
N VAL A 278 -16.32 -1.35 -12.14
CA VAL A 278 -16.97 -0.04 -12.09
C VAL A 278 -17.74 0.19 -13.39
N PRO A 279 -19.04 -0.16 -13.49
CA PRO A 279 -19.75 -0.20 -14.77
C PRO A 279 -19.94 1.18 -15.41
N ASP A 280 -19.91 2.23 -14.59
CA ASP A 280 -20.02 3.62 -15.05
C ASP A 280 -18.68 4.16 -15.62
N TRP A 281 -17.55 3.48 -15.36
CA TRP A 281 -16.25 3.76 -15.99
C TRP A 281 -15.93 2.74 -17.07
N ASN A 282 -15.71 1.46 -16.68
CA ASN A 282 -15.54 0.29 -17.55
C ASN A 282 -14.50 0.50 -18.66
N LYS A 283 -13.33 1.02 -18.29
CA LYS A 283 -12.19 1.34 -19.15
C LYS A 283 -10.88 1.20 -18.37
N PRO A 284 -9.74 0.96 -19.05
CA PRO A 284 -8.44 0.96 -18.39
C PRO A 284 -8.11 2.34 -17.82
N ILE A 285 -7.22 2.33 -16.83
CA ILE A 285 -6.49 3.49 -16.31
C ILE A 285 -5.00 3.23 -16.49
N GLU A 286 -4.20 4.29 -16.55
CA GLU A 286 -2.73 4.21 -16.42
C GLU A 286 -2.33 4.78 -15.05
N TYR A 287 -1.17 4.37 -14.53
CA TYR A 287 -0.76 4.75 -13.19
C TYR A 287 0.75 4.81 -13.02
N ALA A 288 1.18 5.52 -11.96
CA ALA A 288 2.55 5.53 -11.48
C ALA A 288 2.58 5.42 -9.96
N TYR A 289 3.57 4.70 -9.42
CA TYR A 289 3.73 4.50 -7.99
C TYR A 289 4.28 5.76 -7.31
N ILE A 290 3.71 6.09 -6.16
CA ILE A 290 4.22 7.17 -5.29
C ILE A 290 5.65 6.87 -4.82
N ASN A 291 5.97 5.58 -4.64
CA ASN A 291 7.30 5.09 -4.32
C ASN A 291 8.34 5.55 -5.36
N ASP A 292 8.02 5.45 -6.65
CA ASP A 292 8.95 5.74 -7.75
C ASP A 292 9.17 7.25 -7.96
N ALA A 293 8.26 8.08 -7.42
CA ALA A 293 8.41 9.53 -7.34
C ALA A 293 9.16 10.01 -6.07
N GLY A 294 9.82 9.09 -5.37
CA GLY A 294 10.75 9.38 -4.28
C GLY A 294 10.16 9.39 -2.87
N TRP A 295 8.92 8.93 -2.69
CA TRP A 295 8.36 8.66 -1.35
C TRP A 295 8.42 7.16 -1.04
N GLU A 296 9.64 6.68 -0.79
CA GLU A 296 9.97 5.26 -0.58
C GLU A 296 9.55 4.73 0.81
N ASN A 297 8.28 4.91 1.14
CA ASN A 297 7.66 4.45 2.38
C ASN A 297 7.52 2.92 2.38
N TYR A 298 7.72 2.26 3.53
CA TYR A 298 7.30 0.87 3.67
C TYR A 298 5.83 0.86 4.08
N ALA A 299 4.99 0.25 3.23
CA ALA A 299 3.58 0.07 3.52
C ALA A 299 3.36 -1.14 4.43
N GLU A 300 2.26 -1.11 5.19
CA GLU A 300 1.75 -2.25 5.95
C GLU A 300 2.80 -2.93 6.87
N SER A 301 3.78 -2.15 7.35
CA SER A 301 4.84 -2.71 8.20
C SER A 301 4.26 -3.17 9.52
N ILE A 302 4.65 -4.37 9.94
CA ILE A 302 4.10 -5.02 11.12
C ILE A 302 4.80 -4.45 12.35
N ALA A 303 4.09 -3.63 13.11
CA ALA A 303 4.65 -2.86 14.20
C ALA A 303 4.02 -3.14 15.55
N ILE A 304 4.85 -3.01 16.58
CA ILE A 304 4.48 -3.07 17.99
C ILE A 304 4.73 -1.72 18.64
N LYS A 305 4.04 -1.42 19.74
CA LYS A 305 4.43 -0.28 20.60
C LYS A 305 5.87 -0.46 21.09
N ALA A 306 6.67 0.60 21.02
CA ALA A 306 8.08 0.53 21.38
C ALA A 306 8.31 0.04 22.83
N ASP A 307 7.42 0.40 23.77
CA ASP A 307 7.51 -0.01 25.17
C ASP A 307 7.11 -1.47 25.43
N ARG A 308 6.51 -2.14 24.44
CA ARG A 308 6.10 -3.55 24.50
C ARG A 308 7.07 -4.49 23.77
N LEU A 309 8.05 -3.96 23.04
CA LEU A 309 9.00 -4.76 22.27
C LEU A 309 9.75 -5.78 23.16
N GLU A 310 10.33 -5.31 24.27
CA GLU A 310 11.16 -6.16 25.13
C GLU A 310 10.38 -7.27 25.83
N GLU A 311 9.16 -6.98 26.29
CA GLU A 311 8.32 -7.98 26.96
C GLU A 311 7.78 -9.05 25.99
N ASN A 312 7.65 -8.72 24.70
CA ASN A 312 7.15 -9.64 23.67
C ASN A 312 8.27 -10.23 22.80
N ARG A 313 9.54 -9.94 23.08
CA ARG A 313 10.69 -10.39 22.28
C ARG A 313 10.66 -11.89 21.98
N ALA A 314 10.40 -12.73 22.99
CA ALA A 314 10.33 -14.19 22.82
C ALA A 314 9.16 -14.67 21.95
N CYS A 315 8.06 -13.90 21.90
CA CYS A 315 6.96 -14.14 20.97
C CYS A 315 7.40 -13.77 19.55
N LEU A 316 7.96 -12.57 19.37
CA LEU A 316 8.37 -12.03 18.07
C LEU A 316 9.47 -12.88 17.41
N GLU A 317 10.43 -13.40 18.19
CA GLU A 317 11.47 -14.33 17.72
C GLU A 317 10.90 -15.60 17.05
N GLN A 318 9.69 -16.03 17.42
CA GLN A 318 9.03 -17.19 16.81
C GLN A 318 7.94 -16.79 15.82
N LEU A 319 7.24 -15.68 16.06
CA LEU A 319 6.12 -15.24 15.24
C LEU A 319 6.56 -14.60 13.93
N VAL A 320 7.61 -13.78 13.92
CA VAL A 320 8.03 -13.07 12.69
C VAL A 320 8.43 -14.02 11.57
N PRO A 321 9.23 -15.08 11.79
CA PRO A 321 9.52 -16.06 10.75
C PRO A 321 8.28 -16.80 10.24
N ILE A 322 7.26 -17.00 11.09
CA ILE A 322 5.98 -17.58 10.66
C ILE A 322 5.26 -16.63 9.69
N ILE A 323 5.26 -15.31 9.98
CA ILE A 323 4.66 -14.31 9.09
C ILE A 323 5.43 -14.17 7.77
N GLN A 324 6.77 -14.25 7.81
CA GLN A 324 7.58 -14.28 6.59
C GLN A 324 7.23 -15.50 5.73
N GLN A 325 7.17 -16.69 6.33
CA GLN A 325 6.82 -17.90 5.60
C GLN A 325 5.39 -17.87 5.07
N SER A 326 4.42 -17.34 5.84
CA SER A 326 3.04 -17.22 5.38
C SER A 326 2.89 -16.25 4.20
N SER A 327 3.80 -15.29 4.06
CA SER A 327 3.86 -14.42 2.88
C SER A 327 4.28 -15.19 1.62
N VAL A 328 5.27 -16.08 1.75
CA VAL A 328 5.69 -16.98 0.66
C VAL A 328 4.60 -17.98 0.31
N ASP A 329 3.99 -18.59 1.33
CA ASP A 329 2.94 -19.60 1.17
C ASP A 329 1.71 -18.98 0.47
N TYR A 330 1.27 -17.79 0.91
CA TYR A 330 0.13 -17.09 0.35
C TYR A 330 0.28 -16.80 -1.15
N VAL A 331 1.39 -16.19 -1.59
CA VAL A 331 1.54 -15.85 -3.01
C VAL A 331 1.81 -17.07 -3.89
N THR A 332 2.21 -18.19 -3.29
CA THR A 332 2.40 -19.47 -4.00
C THR A 332 1.09 -20.21 -4.21
N ASP A 333 0.19 -20.21 -3.22
CA ASP A 333 -1.14 -20.85 -3.30
C ASP A 333 -2.24 -20.02 -2.60
N PRO A 334 -2.69 -18.90 -3.20
CA PRO A 334 -3.52 -17.92 -2.51
C PRO A 334 -5.00 -18.33 -2.36
N ALA A 335 -5.42 -19.46 -2.94
CA ALA A 335 -6.83 -19.73 -3.19
C ALA A 335 -7.67 -19.89 -1.91
N GLU A 336 -7.16 -20.59 -0.91
CA GLU A 336 -7.85 -20.81 0.36
C GLU A 336 -7.94 -19.50 1.15
N THR A 337 -6.83 -18.79 1.27
CA THR A 337 -6.75 -17.49 1.95
C THR A 337 -7.61 -16.42 1.30
N ASN A 338 -7.64 -16.34 -0.04
CA ASN A 338 -8.53 -15.44 -0.75
C ASN A 338 -10.01 -15.76 -0.49
N THR A 339 -10.36 -17.04 -0.27
CA THR A 339 -11.72 -17.42 0.12
C THR A 339 -12.07 -16.84 1.49
N VAL A 340 -11.17 -16.94 2.48
CA VAL A 340 -11.38 -16.36 3.82
C VAL A 340 -11.58 -14.84 3.74
N ILE A 341 -10.74 -14.15 2.96
CA ILE A 341 -10.82 -12.69 2.75
C ILE A 341 -12.18 -12.31 2.16
N ILE A 342 -12.60 -12.97 1.07
CA ILE A 342 -13.87 -12.67 0.39
C ILE A 342 -15.05 -12.94 1.33
N GLU A 343 -15.05 -14.06 2.06
CA GLU A 343 -16.09 -14.37 3.04
C GLU A 343 -16.16 -13.30 4.15
N ALA A 344 -15.02 -12.80 4.62
CA ALA A 344 -14.96 -11.74 5.61
C ALA A 344 -15.55 -10.43 5.08
N VAL A 345 -15.18 -10.01 3.87
CA VAL A 345 -15.72 -8.82 3.20
C VAL A 345 -17.24 -8.93 3.04
N GLU A 346 -17.74 -10.06 2.54
CA GLU A 346 -19.18 -10.32 2.38
C GLU A 346 -19.93 -10.28 3.71
N ALA A 347 -19.34 -10.82 4.78
CA ALA A 347 -19.95 -10.86 6.09
C ALA A 347 -19.97 -9.49 6.79
N PHE A 348 -18.94 -8.67 6.60
CA PHE A 348 -18.85 -7.34 7.19
C PHE A 348 -19.85 -6.35 6.57
N ASP A 349 -20.16 -6.48 5.27
CA ASP A 349 -21.19 -5.71 4.56
C ASP A 349 -21.08 -4.19 4.84
N ASN A 350 -19.85 -3.67 4.86
CA ASN A 350 -19.53 -2.30 5.27
C ASN A 350 -19.39 -1.31 4.09
N GLY A 351 -19.67 -1.77 2.87
CA GLY A 351 -19.59 -0.99 1.63
C GLY A 351 -18.33 -1.24 0.80
N TRP A 352 -17.35 -1.97 1.33
CA TRP A 352 -16.22 -2.50 0.56
C TRP A 352 -16.61 -3.72 -0.24
N VAL A 353 -16.10 -3.80 -1.47
CA VAL A 353 -16.36 -4.90 -2.40
C VAL A 353 -15.02 -5.45 -2.81
N TYR A 354 -14.85 -6.75 -2.60
CA TYR A 354 -13.63 -7.47 -2.96
C TYR A 354 -14.03 -8.79 -3.60
N THR A 355 -13.56 -9.03 -4.82
CA THR A 355 -13.97 -10.20 -5.61
C THR A 355 -12.79 -11.12 -5.85
N GLU A 356 -13.09 -12.35 -6.29
CA GLU A 356 -12.07 -13.30 -6.77
C GLU A 356 -11.21 -12.70 -7.89
N GLY A 357 -11.81 -11.85 -8.74
CA GLY A 357 -11.11 -11.16 -9.82
C GLY A 357 -10.08 -10.16 -9.32
N VAL A 358 -10.45 -9.33 -8.35
CA VAL A 358 -9.54 -8.38 -7.69
C VAL A 358 -8.44 -9.14 -6.94
N ALA A 359 -8.79 -10.18 -6.20
CA ALA A 359 -7.83 -10.97 -5.43
C ALA A 359 -6.76 -11.64 -6.33
N ALA A 360 -7.18 -12.21 -7.46
CA ALA A 360 -6.26 -12.82 -8.42
C ALA A 360 -5.35 -11.76 -9.07
N TYR A 361 -5.93 -10.62 -9.46
CA TYR A 361 -5.16 -9.50 -10.03
C TYR A 361 -4.15 -8.94 -9.04
N ALA A 362 -4.52 -8.81 -7.76
CA ALA A 362 -3.66 -8.27 -6.72
C ALA A 362 -2.43 -9.15 -6.47
N VAL A 363 -2.59 -10.48 -6.33
CA VAL A 363 -1.46 -11.40 -6.16
C VAL A 363 -0.51 -11.34 -7.35
N GLU A 364 -1.05 -11.38 -8.58
CA GLU A 364 -0.24 -11.28 -9.81
C GLU A 364 0.52 -9.95 -9.88
N THR A 365 -0.16 -8.84 -9.57
CA THR A 365 0.42 -7.50 -9.65
C THR A 365 1.45 -7.26 -8.55
N MET A 366 1.20 -7.71 -7.31
CA MET A 366 2.15 -7.60 -6.22
C MET A 366 3.49 -8.26 -6.55
N LEU A 367 3.47 -9.41 -7.21
CA LEU A 367 4.68 -10.10 -7.66
C LEU A 367 5.33 -9.42 -8.88
N ASN A 368 4.54 -9.08 -9.90
CA ASN A 368 5.06 -8.50 -11.15
C ASN A 368 5.70 -7.13 -10.94
N ASP A 369 5.13 -6.31 -10.06
CA ASP A 369 5.57 -4.93 -9.84
C ASP A 369 6.57 -4.81 -8.67
N GLY A 370 6.90 -5.94 -8.03
CA GLY A 370 7.81 -5.99 -6.88
C GLY A 370 7.26 -5.30 -5.64
N LEU A 371 5.94 -5.29 -5.46
CA LEU A 371 5.28 -4.78 -4.23
C LEU A 371 5.57 -5.75 -3.09
N LEU A 372 5.38 -7.04 -3.35
CA LEU A 372 5.84 -8.11 -2.48
C LEU A 372 7.02 -8.81 -3.16
N SER A 373 8.22 -8.50 -2.69
CA SER A 373 9.48 -9.07 -3.16
C SER A 373 10.45 -9.21 -2.00
N ASN A 374 11.58 -9.88 -2.24
CA ASN A 374 12.74 -9.74 -1.36
C ASN A 374 13.22 -8.29 -1.37
N GLY A 375 13.93 -7.91 -0.30
CA GLY A 375 14.64 -6.64 -0.23
C GLY A 375 15.78 -6.55 -1.26
N PRO A 376 16.75 -5.64 -1.08
CA PRO A 376 17.94 -5.59 -1.94
C PRO A 376 18.86 -6.84 -1.81
N ASP A 377 18.53 -7.77 -0.92
CA ASP A 377 19.15 -9.07 -0.71
C ASP A 377 18.16 -10.23 -1.03
N ASP A 378 18.46 -11.44 -0.55
CA ASP A 378 17.63 -12.64 -0.80
C ASP A 378 16.57 -12.86 0.29
N THR A 379 16.29 -11.84 1.12
CA THR A 379 15.42 -11.96 2.30
C THR A 379 14.11 -11.21 2.10
N LEU A 380 13.01 -11.81 2.56
CA LEU A 380 11.69 -11.18 2.59
C LEU A 380 11.45 -10.44 3.91
N GLY A 381 11.00 -9.19 3.85
CA GLY A 381 10.47 -8.46 5.00
C GLY A 381 11.52 -7.77 5.89
N ASN A 382 12.80 -7.77 5.51
CA ASN A 382 13.82 -6.93 6.13
C ASN A 382 13.71 -5.46 5.68
N PHE A 383 14.11 -4.56 6.56
CA PHE A 383 14.23 -3.14 6.26
C PHE A 383 15.62 -2.80 5.71
N ASP A 384 15.67 -2.06 4.60
CA ASP A 384 16.86 -1.32 4.20
C ASP A 384 17.00 -0.05 5.07
N MET A 385 18.01 -0.05 5.94
CA MET A 385 18.24 1.03 6.89
C MET A 385 18.64 2.35 6.22
N ASP A 386 19.28 2.31 5.05
CA ASP A 386 19.60 3.51 4.28
C ASP A 386 18.33 4.11 3.66
N ARG A 387 17.40 3.25 3.17
CA ARG A 387 16.07 3.70 2.72
C ARG A 387 15.25 4.32 3.85
N VAL A 388 15.20 3.68 5.03
CA VAL A 388 14.51 4.23 6.20
C VAL A 388 15.10 5.59 6.60
N GLN A 389 16.44 5.71 6.59
CA GLN A 389 17.09 7.00 6.85
C GLN A 389 16.74 8.05 5.79
N GLY A 390 16.71 7.66 4.50
CA GLY A 390 16.31 8.54 3.40
C GLY A 390 14.90 9.08 3.59
N LEU A 391 13.95 8.23 3.97
CA LEU A 391 12.57 8.65 4.27
C LEU A 391 12.51 9.59 5.49
N ILE A 392 13.25 9.30 6.57
CA ILE A 392 13.36 10.19 7.74
C ILE A 392 13.83 11.59 7.32
N ASP A 393 14.86 11.66 6.48
CA ASP A 393 15.46 12.91 6.04
C ASP A 393 14.50 13.79 5.23
N ILE A 394 13.60 13.19 4.44
CA ILE A 394 12.60 13.93 3.64
C ILE A 394 11.30 14.18 4.41
N ALA A 395 10.90 13.28 5.31
CA ALA A 395 9.63 13.37 6.03
C ALA A 395 9.69 14.34 7.23
N ILE A 396 10.83 14.44 7.93
CA ILE A 396 10.97 15.38 9.06
C ILE A 396 10.65 16.84 8.64
N PRO A 397 11.25 17.40 7.57
CA PRO A 397 10.92 18.76 7.13
C PRO A 397 9.43 18.95 6.79
N VAL A 398 8.80 17.93 6.20
CA VAL A 398 7.36 17.94 5.89
C VAL A 398 6.56 18.10 7.19
N TYR A 399 6.78 17.24 8.17
CA TYR A 399 6.04 17.29 9.43
C TYR A 399 6.35 18.54 10.27
N GLU A 400 7.59 19.02 10.26
CA GLU A 400 7.95 20.30 10.89
C GLU A 400 7.15 21.47 10.28
N SER A 401 6.98 21.48 8.95
CA SER A 401 6.20 22.52 8.25
C SER A 401 4.71 22.49 8.63
N LEU A 402 4.18 21.30 8.95
CA LEU A 402 2.80 21.07 9.40
C LEU A 402 2.62 21.33 10.92
N GLY A 403 3.70 21.63 11.65
CA GLY A 403 3.68 21.83 13.10
C GLY A 403 3.55 20.52 13.91
N GLN A 404 3.93 19.39 13.31
CA GLN A 404 3.85 18.04 13.86
C GLN A 404 5.25 17.43 14.00
N ALA A 405 6.19 18.20 14.55
CA ALA A 405 7.61 17.81 14.60
C ALA A 405 7.81 16.41 15.23
N PRO A 406 8.46 15.47 14.51
CA PRO A 406 8.86 14.16 15.03
C PRO A 406 9.84 14.25 16.21
N LYS A 407 10.20 13.09 16.77
CA LYS A 407 11.24 12.97 17.81
C LYS A 407 12.54 13.65 17.37
N GLU A 408 13.10 14.49 18.23
CA GLU A 408 14.40 15.13 17.96
C GLU A 408 15.51 14.06 17.86
N GLY A 409 16.26 14.10 16.75
CA GLY A 409 17.35 13.16 16.50
C GLY A 409 16.88 11.73 16.22
N LEU A 410 15.68 11.58 15.65
CA LEU A 410 15.15 10.30 15.18
C LEU A 410 16.15 9.60 14.25
N VAL A 411 16.37 8.31 14.50
CA VAL A 411 17.19 7.43 13.66
C VAL A 411 16.38 6.17 13.28
N PRO A 412 16.74 5.44 12.21
CA PRO A 412 16.03 4.24 11.79
C PRO A 412 15.76 3.22 12.91
N GLU A 413 16.73 2.97 13.78
CA GLU A 413 16.60 1.99 14.88
C GLU A 413 15.59 2.39 15.96
N ASP A 414 15.08 3.62 15.93
CA ASP A 414 13.98 4.05 16.80
C ASP A 414 12.61 3.56 16.32
N ILE A 415 12.46 3.22 15.04
CA ILE A 415 11.17 2.94 14.39
C ILE A 415 11.11 1.59 13.67
N VAL A 416 12.24 0.97 13.35
CA VAL A 416 12.30 -0.36 12.75
C VAL A 416 13.38 -1.24 13.38
N THR A 417 13.25 -2.56 13.25
CA THR A 417 14.29 -3.53 13.61
C THR A 417 14.23 -4.76 12.69
N ASN A 418 15.40 -5.25 12.29
CA ASN A 418 15.56 -6.53 11.56
C ASN A 418 15.89 -7.71 12.49
N GLU A 419 15.80 -7.51 13.81
CA GLU A 419 16.25 -8.52 14.79
C GLU A 419 15.55 -9.89 14.65
N PHE A 420 14.28 -9.88 14.27
CA PHE A 420 13.44 -11.07 14.24
C PHE A 420 13.31 -11.71 12.85
N ILE A 421 13.97 -11.10 11.87
CA ILE A 421 13.94 -11.57 10.49
C ILE A 421 14.79 -12.84 10.36
N ASP A 422 14.20 -13.88 9.78
CA ASP A 422 14.93 -15.04 9.31
C ASP A 422 15.47 -14.76 7.90
N GLU A 423 16.78 -14.53 7.80
CA GLU A 423 17.48 -14.24 6.54
C GLU A 423 17.42 -15.41 5.52
N SER A 424 16.96 -16.60 5.93
CA SER A 424 16.82 -17.75 5.02
C SER A 424 15.47 -17.83 4.31
N ILE A 425 14.51 -16.96 4.65
CA ILE A 425 13.18 -16.91 4.02
C ILE A 425 13.15 -15.79 2.98
N GLY A 426 12.79 -16.16 1.76
CA GLY A 426 12.66 -15.26 0.60
C GLY A 426 11.69 -15.82 -0.44
N LEU A 427 11.25 -14.96 -1.35
CA LEU A 427 10.41 -15.25 -2.52
C LEU A 427 11.20 -15.78 -3.72
#